data_AF-A0A7L2E7F4-F1
#
_entry.id   AF-A0A7L2E7F4-F1
#
_cell.length_a   1.000
_cell.length_b   1.000
_cell.length_c   1.000
_cell.angle_alpha   90.00
_cell.angle_beta   90.00
_cell.angle_gamma   90.00
#
_symmetry.space_group_name_H-M   'P 1'
#
loop_
_entity.id
_entity.type
_entity.pdbx_description
1 polymer ?
#
loop_
_entity_poly.entity_id
_entity_poly.type
_entity_poly.pdbx_seq_one_letter_code
_entity_poly.pdbx_strand_id
1 'polypeptide(L)'
;EEEEEEEEEEKEEEEEVAEEAAEEEEEEEDDEGKEELEGDGNPPETPPEPPPRARVGLVWDPRMEEHRNTWDSQHPECPQRLSRVLQRLQELGLAQRCLRVPARAATLQQLHACHT
;
A
#
# COMPACT_ATOMS: atom_id res chain seq x y z
N GLU A 1 -14.92 8.86 52.12
CA GLU A 1 -15.33 7.44 52.18
C GLU A 1 -15.33 6.88 50.77
N GLU A 2 -16.41 6.86 49.97
CA GLU A 2 -16.34 6.25 48.61
C GLU A 2 -15.38 6.95 47.62
N GLU A 3 -15.28 8.29 47.61
CA GLU A 3 -14.33 9.02 46.73
C GLU A 3 -12.87 8.92 47.20
N GLU A 4 -12.63 8.59 48.48
CA GLU A 4 -11.27 8.42 49.02
C GLU A 4 -10.73 7.01 48.73
N GLU A 5 -11.61 6.00 48.63
CA GLU A 5 -11.24 4.64 48.25
C GLU A 5 -10.86 4.55 46.76
N GLU A 6 -11.52 5.30 45.87
CA GLU A 6 -11.17 5.36 44.44
C GLU A 6 -9.81 6.05 44.20
N GLU A 7 -9.47 7.12 44.95
CA GLU A 7 -8.16 7.76 44.86
C GLU A 7 -7.02 6.89 45.43
N GLU A 8 -7.30 6.00 46.40
CA GLU A 8 -6.32 5.04 46.90
C GLU A 8 -6.06 3.90 45.89
N GLU A 9 -7.10 3.38 45.21
CA GLU A 9 -6.94 2.37 44.16
C GLU A 9 -6.16 2.91 42.94
N GLU A 10 -6.44 4.13 42.47
CA GLU A 10 -5.68 4.73 41.35
C GLU A 10 -4.21 4.94 41.68
N LYS A 11 -3.90 5.20 42.96
CA LYS A 11 -2.53 5.43 43.41
C LYS A 11 -1.75 4.12 43.59
N GLU A 12 -2.41 3.03 43.99
CA GLU A 12 -1.80 1.70 44.01
C GLU A 12 -1.50 1.21 42.58
N GLU A 13 -2.39 1.47 41.61
CA GLU A 13 -2.13 1.13 40.20
C GLU A 13 -0.95 1.93 39.59
N GLU A 14 -0.80 3.22 39.92
CA GLU A 14 0.34 4.02 39.45
C GLU A 14 1.69 3.56 40.07
N GLU A 15 1.68 3.05 41.31
CA GLU A 15 2.89 2.58 41.99
C GLU A 15 3.37 1.22 41.43
N GLU A 16 2.46 0.30 41.10
CA GLU A 16 2.82 -0.98 40.46
C GLU A 16 3.43 -0.79 39.05
N VAL A 17 2.91 0.16 38.26
CA VAL A 17 3.45 0.45 36.91
C VAL A 17 4.86 1.05 36.97
N ALA A 18 5.17 1.81 38.03
CA ALA A 18 6.49 2.38 38.21
C ALA A 18 7.55 1.34 38.63
N GLU A 19 7.15 0.29 39.36
CA GLU A 19 8.04 -0.79 39.79
C GLU A 19 8.43 -1.71 38.61
N GLU A 20 7.48 -2.08 37.74
CA GLU A 20 7.78 -2.86 36.53
C GLU A 20 8.76 -2.14 35.57
N ALA A 21 8.61 -0.81 35.42
CA ALA A 21 9.49 -0.03 34.54
C ALA A 21 10.94 0.07 35.07
N ALA A 22 11.14 -0.02 36.39
CA ALA A 22 12.47 0.03 36.99
C ALA A 22 13.21 -1.31 36.87
N GLU A 23 12.49 -2.44 36.87
CA GLU A 23 13.10 -3.76 36.68
C GLU A 23 13.58 -3.99 35.23
N GLU A 24 12.91 -3.40 34.22
CA GLU A 24 13.34 -3.53 32.81
C GLU A 24 14.63 -2.74 32.49
N GLU A 25 15.00 -1.71 33.26
CA GLU A 25 16.21 -0.92 32.99
C GLU A 25 17.51 -1.49 33.60
N GLU A 26 17.46 -2.49 34.49
CA GLU A 26 18.66 -3.06 35.13
C GLU A 26 19.27 -4.32 34.44
N GLU A 27 18.68 -4.84 33.35
CA GLU A 27 19.23 -6.02 32.63
C GLU A 27 20.14 -5.72 31.43
N GLU A 28 20.77 -4.55 31.35
CA GLU A 28 21.72 -4.24 30.26
C GLU A 28 23.04 -3.65 30.78
N GLU A 29 23.87 -4.49 31.42
CA GLU A 29 25.34 -4.29 31.39
C GLU A 29 26.13 -5.60 31.56
N ASP A 30 27.20 -5.71 30.74
CA ASP A 30 28.40 -6.57 30.84
C ASP A 30 28.46 -7.98 30.21
N ASP A 31 28.99 -8.05 28.98
CA ASP A 31 29.95 -9.10 28.58
C ASP A 31 31.05 -8.50 27.65
N GLU A 32 32.21 -8.17 28.23
CA GLU A 32 33.43 -7.85 27.49
C GLU A 32 34.23 -9.13 27.18
N GLY A 33 34.49 -9.42 25.91
CA GLY A 33 35.41 -10.49 25.50
C GLY A 33 35.80 -10.50 24.02
N LYS A 34 36.89 -9.79 23.67
CA LYS A 34 37.55 -9.75 22.35
C LYS A 34 37.85 -11.13 21.73
N GLU A 35 37.56 -11.30 20.43
CA GLU A 35 38.56 -11.83 19.46
C GLU A 35 38.41 -11.10 18.11
N GLU A 36 39.47 -10.38 17.73
CA GLU A 36 39.64 -9.75 16.43
C GLU A 36 39.87 -10.84 15.37
N LEU A 37 38.85 -11.12 14.54
CA LEU A 37 39.04 -11.86 13.30
C LEU A 37 38.89 -10.89 12.13
N GLU A 38 40.05 -10.44 11.63
CA GLU A 38 40.17 -9.71 10.36
C GLU A 38 39.67 -10.61 9.21
N GLY A 39 38.41 -10.41 8.86
CA GLY A 39 37.82 -10.88 7.62
C GLY A 39 36.81 -9.83 7.20
N ASP A 40 37.19 -8.97 6.25
CA ASP A 40 36.31 -8.00 5.60
C ASP A 40 35.23 -8.76 4.80
N GLY A 41 34.27 -9.31 5.54
CA GLY A 41 33.12 -10.06 5.06
C GLY A 41 31.92 -9.16 4.84
N ASN A 42 32.12 -7.85 4.69
CA ASN A 42 31.03 -6.97 4.30
C ASN A 42 30.65 -7.31 2.85
N PRO A 43 29.45 -7.86 2.58
CA PRO A 43 28.98 -7.94 1.21
C PRO A 43 29.01 -6.51 0.65
N PRO A 44 29.46 -6.30 -0.60
CA PRO A 44 29.45 -4.97 -1.18
C PRO A 44 28.04 -4.39 -1.00
N GLU A 45 27.92 -3.27 -0.29
CA GLU A 45 26.68 -2.50 -0.17
C GLU A 45 26.30 -2.04 -1.57
N THR A 46 25.62 -2.92 -2.29
CA THR A 46 25.08 -2.60 -3.60
C THR A 46 24.02 -1.52 -3.37
N PRO A 47 24.09 -0.39 -4.09
CA PRO A 47 23.05 0.62 -4.02
C PRO A 47 21.68 -0.03 -4.23
N PRO A 48 20.63 0.41 -3.50
CA PRO A 48 19.29 -0.16 -3.66
C PRO A 48 18.92 -0.11 -5.14
N GLU A 49 18.58 -1.28 -5.69
CA GLU A 49 18.21 -1.41 -7.09
C GLU A 49 17.07 -0.42 -7.40
N PRO A 50 17.15 0.38 -8.48
CA PRO A 50 16.09 1.32 -8.79
C PRO A 50 14.76 0.58 -8.92
N PRO A 51 13.64 1.18 -8.48
CA PRO A 51 12.35 0.50 -8.51
C PRO A 51 12.06 0.01 -9.94
N PRO A 52 11.52 -1.21 -10.08
CA PRO A 52 11.31 -1.81 -11.38
C PRO A 52 10.44 -0.89 -12.23
N ARG A 53 10.96 -0.46 -13.38
CA ARG A 53 10.24 0.42 -14.29
C ARG A 53 8.97 -0.27 -14.76
N ALA A 54 7.83 0.41 -14.67
CA ALA A 54 6.58 -0.10 -15.21
C ALA A 54 6.71 -0.34 -16.72
N ARG A 55 6.60 -1.60 -17.15
CA ARG A 55 6.75 -2.02 -18.56
C ARG A 55 5.42 -2.16 -19.29
N VAL A 56 4.31 -2.17 -18.55
CA VAL A 56 2.96 -2.40 -19.08
C VAL A 56 2.18 -1.10 -19.00
N GLY A 57 1.63 -0.65 -20.13
CA GLY A 57 0.73 0.50 -20.17
C GLY A 57 -0.70 0.11 -19.81
N LEU A 58 -1.35 0.90 -18.95
CA LEU A 58 -2.76 0.76 -18.60
C LEU A 58 -3.52 2.01 -19.06
N VAL A 59 -4.49 1.81 -19.96
CA VAL A 59 -5.39 2.85 -20.45
C VAL A 59 -6.79 2.59 -19.91
N TRP A 60 -7.36 3.61 -19.29
CA TRP A 60 -8.75 3.71 -18.88
C TRP A 60 -9.15 5.19 -18.97
N ASP A 61 -10.44 5.50 -19.03
CA ASP A 61 -10.95 6.87 -18.93
C ASP A 61 -12.35 6.82 -18.32
N PRO A 62 -12.71 7.72 -17.38
CA PRO A 62 -14.04 7.74 -16.79
C PRO A 62 -15.18 7.76 -17.82
N ARG A 63 -14.96 8.40 -18.98
CA ARG A 63 -15.95 8.47 -20.06
C ARG A 63 -16.31 7.11 -20.65
N MET A 64 -15.43 6.11 -20.51
CA MET A 64 -15.72 4.75 -20.97
C MET A 64 -16.84 4.10 -20.15
N GLU A 65 -17.10 4.56 -18.92
CA GLU A 65 -18.20 4.08 -18.08
C GLU A 65 -19.54 4.75 -18.43
N GLU A 66 -19.56 5.70 -19.36
CA GLU A 66 -20.80 6.29 -19.88
C GLU A 66 -21.48 5.38 -20.92
N HIS A 67 -20.78 4.35 -21.43
CA HIS A 67 -21.35 3.39 -22.36
C HIS A 67 -22.39 2.52 -21.66
N ARG A 68 -23.67 2.79 -21.94
CA ARG A 68 -24.81 1.98 -21.49
C ARG A 68 -25.95 2.04 -22.47
N ASN A 69 -26.72 0.96 -22.55
CA ASN A 69 -28.00 0.97 -23.23
C ASN A 69 -29.04 1.72 -22.38
N THR A 70 -29.72 2.71 -22.94
CA THR A 70 -30.71 3.54 -22.22
C THR A 70 -32.13 2.97 -22.25
N TRP A 71 -32.37 1.95 -23.08
CA TRP A 71 -33.69 1.34 -23.27
C TRP A 71 -33.77 -0.09 -22.73
N ASP A 72 -32.62 -0.75 -22.63
CA ASP A 72 -32.48 -2.11 -22.10
C ASP A 72 -31.51 -2.12 -20.91
N SER A 73 -32.06 -2.31 -19.71
CA SER A 73 -31.29 -2.40 -18.47
C SER A 73 -30.58 -3.74 -18.28
N GLN A 74 -30.94 -4.77 -19.06
CA GLN A 74 -30.33 -6.10 -19.00
C GLN A 74 -29.27 -6.31 -20.09
N HIS A 75 -28.94 -5.26 -20.83
CA HIS A 75 -27.97 -5.33 -21.90
C HIS A 75 -26.60 -5.77 -21.37
N PRO A 76 -25.93 -6.75 -22.01
CA PRO A 76 -24.66 -7.28 -21.53
C PRO A 76 -23.52 -6.24 -21.61
N GLU A 77 -23.59 -5.30 -22.56
CA GLU A 77 -22.69 -4.15 -22.60
C GLU A 77 -23.21 -3.09 -21.62
N CYS A 78 -22.54 -2.98 -20.48
CA CYS A 78 -22.87 -2.04 -19.41
C CYS A 78 -21.59 -1.51 -18.72
N PRO A 79 -21.66 -0.36 -18.01
CA PRO A 79 -20.51 0.29 -17.39
C PRO A 79 -19.74 -0.62 -16.42
N GLN A 80 -20.46 -1.52 -15.74
CA GLN A 80 -19.92 -2.45 -14.75
C GLN A 80 -18.89 -3.41 -15.36
N ARG A 81 -18.92 -3.63 -16.68
CA ARG A 81 -17.88 -4.42 -17.36
C ARG A 81 -16.50 -3.82 -17.17
N LEU A 82 -16.39 -2.50 -17.24
CA LEU A 82 -15.11 -1.81 -17.11
C LEU A 82 -14.74 -1.55 -15.65
N SER A 83 -15.68 -1.03 -14.86
CA SER A 83 -15.39 -0.65 -13.48
C SER A 83 -15.00 -1.85 -12.61
N ARG A 84 -15.64 -3.02 -12.79
CA ARG A 84 -15.27 -4.25 -12.08
C ARG A 84 -13.88 -4.76 -12.44
N VAL A 85 -13.50 -4.67 -13.72
CA VAL A 85 -12.14 -5.07 -14.15
C VAL A 85 -11.10 -4.12 -13.53
N LEU A 86 -11.35 -2.81 -13.57
CA LEU A 86 -10.44 -1.83 -12.98
C LEU A 86 -10.31 -2.00 -11.47
N GLN A 87 -11.44 -2.17 -10.77
CA GLN A 87 -11.46 -2.44 -9.33
C GLN A 87 -10.63 -3.70 -9.01
N ARG A 88 -10.84 -4.80 -9.76
CA ARG A 88 -10.09 -6.03 -9.53
C ARG A 88 -8.59 -5.86 -9.76
N LEU A 89 -8.19 -5.09 -10.77
CA LEU A 89 -6.79 -4.76 -11.02
C LEU A 89 -6.18 -3.95 -9.87
N GLN A 90 -6.95 -3.05 -9.26
CA GLN A 90 -6.53 -2.26 -8.10
C GLN A 90 -6.39 -3.11 -6.84
N GLU A 91 -7.38 -3.96 -6.54
CA GLU A 91 -7.36 -4.89 -5.40
C GLU A 91 -6.14 -5.83 -5.43
N LEU A 92 -5.74 -6.26 -6.62
CA LEU A 92 -4.58 -7.13 -6.82
C LEU A 92 -3.24 -6.37 -6.90
N GLY A 93 -3.25 -5.05 -6.73
CA GLY A 93 -2.05 -4.21 -6.87
C GLY A 93 -1.48 -4.15 -8.29
N LEU A 94 -2.20 -4.66 -9.30
CA LEU A 94 -1.74 -4.73 -10.69
C LEU A 94 -1.82 -3.37 -11.37
N ALA A 95 -2.81 -2.55 -11.03
CA ALA A 95 -2.95 -1.21 -11.58
C ALA A 95 -1.76 -0.31 -11.23
N GLN A 96 -1.25 -0.41 -10.00
CA GLN A 96 -0.13 0.36 -9.46
C GLN A 96 1.21 -0.04 -10.08
N ARG A 97 1.32 -1.28 -10.57
CA ARG A 97 2.50 -1.80 -11.27
C ARG A 97 2.56 -1.37 -12.74
N CYS A 98 1.46 -0.84 -13.28
CA CYS A 98 1.35 -0.40 -14.67
C CYS A 98 1.61 1.09 -14.82
N LEU A 99 2.13 1.48 -15.99
CA LEU A 99 2.25 2.87 -16.40
C LEU A 99 0.86 3.37 -16.85
N ARG A 100 0.32 4.39 -16.19
CA ARG A 100 -0.92 5.02 -16.62
C ARG A 100 -0.71 5.78 -17.93
N VAL A 101 -1.43 5.37 -18.97
CA VAL A 101 -1.41 6.05 -20.28
C VAL A 101 -2.72 6.81 -20.46
N PRO A 102 -2.69 8.12 -20.80
CA PRO A 102 -3.90 8.90 -21.00
C PRO A 102 -4.63 8.46 -22.27
N ALA A 103 -5.96 8.38 -22.19
CA ALA A 103 -6.78 8.16 -23.37
C ALA A 103 -6.88 9.46 -24.21
N ARG A 104 -7.00 9.31 -25.54
CA ARG A 104 -7.24 10.42 -26.46
C ARG A 104 -8.32 10.04 -27.47
N ALA A 105 -9.01 11.03 -28.01
CA ALA A 105 -9.92 10.80 -29.11
C ALA A 105 -9.16 10.31 -30.36
N ALA A 106 -9.79 9.44 -31.13
CA ALA A 106 -9.33 9.09 -32.46
C ALA A 106 -9.53 10.29 -33.40
N THR A 107 -8.57 10.51 -34.29
CA THR A 107 -8.71 11.54 -35.34
C THR A 107 -9.58 11.03 -36.49
N LEU A 108 -10.19 11.94 -37.27
CA LEU A 108 -10.98 11.57 -38.44
C LEU A 108 -10.18 10.73 -39.44
N GLN A 109 -8.91 11.08 -39.68
CA GLN A 109 -8.04 10.31 -40.55
C GLN A 109 -7.85 8.87 -40.05
N GLN A 110 -7.71 8.66 -38.74
CA GLN A 110 -7.59 7.32 -38.16
C GLN A 110 -8.90 6.53 -38.26
N LEU A 111 -10.05 7.18 -38.13
CA LEU A 111 -11.35 6.54 -38.32
C LEU A 111 -11.57 6.14 -39.79
N HIS A 112 -11.23 7.02 -40.74
CA HIS A 112 -11.35 6.75 -42.18
C HIS A 112 -10.39 5.68 -42.70
N ALA A 113 -9.41 5.26 -41.91
CA ALA A 113 -8.58 4.11 -42.26
C ALA A 113 -9.38 2.80 -42.28
N CYS A 114 -10.51 2.72 -41.55
CA CYS A 114 -11.32 1.51 -41.41
C CYS A 114 -12.82 1.72 -41.70
N HIS A 115 -13.31 2.97 -41.76
CA HIS A 115 -14.72 3.30 -41.89
C HIS A 115 -14.94 4.33 -43.00
N THR A 116 -16.12 4.30 -43.64
CA THR A 116 -16.53 5.20 -44.74
C THR A 116 -17.42 6.33 -44.25
#